data_AF-A0AAN5C819-F1
#
_entry.id   AF-A0AAN5C819-F1
#
_cell.length_a   1.000
_cell.length_b   1.000
_cell.length_c   1.000
_cell.angle_alpha   90.00
_cell.angle_beta   90.00
_cell.angle_gamma   90.00
#
_symmetry.space_group_name_H-M   'P 1'
#
loop_
_entity.id
_entity.type
_entity.pdbx_description
1 polymer ?
#
loop_
_entity_poly.entity_id
_entity_poly.type
_entity_poly.pdbx_seq_one_letter_code
_entity_poly.pdbx_strand_id
1 'polypeptide(L)' 'QSPICPSTPVEGEPAARLYLVSVIFANGSHHIYDNDPVSKIRWDEALSTYFFLHEFDSVRYETEIFAATCTYKKA' A
#
# COMPACT_ATOMS: atom_id res chain seq x y z
N GLN A 1 -12.75 4.30 1.53
CA GLN A 1 -11.49 4.30 2.32
C GLN A 1 -10.48 5.10 1.51
N SER A 2 -9.66 5.92 2.15
CA SER A 2 -8.62 6.70 1.45
C SER A 2 -7.53 5.77 0.89
N PRO A 3 -6.87 6.13 -0.23
CA PRO A 3 -5.71 5.39 -0.72
C PRO A 3 -4.59 5.41 0.34
N ILE A 4 -3.74 4.37 0.32
CA ILE A 4 -2.63 4.23 1.28
C ILE A 4 -1.65 5.40 1.13
N CYS A 5 -1.41 5.84 -0.10
CA CYS A 5 -0.51 6.95 -0.40
C CYS A 5 -1.25 8.14 -1.01
N PRO A 6 -0.62 9.34 -1.01
CA PRO A 6 -1.18 10.50 -1.69
C PRO A 6 -1.47 10.19 -3.17
N SER A 7 -2.69 10.47 -3.60
CA SER A 7 -3.10 10.36 -5.03
C SER A 7 -3.23 11.73 -5.71
N THR A 8 -2.97 12.80 -4.97
CA THR A 8 -2.93 14.18 -5.46
C THR A 8 -1.55 14.78 -5.22
N PRO A 9 -1.15 15.82 -5.98
CA PRO A 9 0.08 16.55 -5.72
C PRO A 9 0.16 16.99 -4.25
N VAL A 10 1.31 16.74 -3.62
CA VAL A 10 1.58 17.19 -2.26
C VAL A 10 2.20 18.58 -2.34
N GLU A 11 1.66 19.54 -1.58
CA GLU A 11 2.18 20.90 -1.55
C GLU A 11 3.65 20.93 -1.12
N GLY A 12 4.47 21.74 -1.80
CA GLY A 12 5.91 21.83 -1.56
C GLY A 12 6.77 20.83 -2.35
N GLU A 13 6.16 19.90 -3.10
CA GLU A 13 6.92 19.05 -4.02
C GLU A 13 7.27 19.80 -5.32
N PRO A 14 8.52 19.71 -5.81
CA PRO A 14 8.97 20.47 -6.98
C PRO A 14 8.37 19.97 -8.31
N ALA A 15 7.81 18.76 -8.32
CA ALA A 15 7.19 18.13 -9.47
C ALA A 15 6.20 17.04 -9.01
N ALA A 16 5.24 16.70 -9.88
CA ALA A 16 4.33 15.57 -9.64
C ALA A 16 5.11 14.25 -9.51
N ARG A 17 4.70 13.40 -8.56
CA ARG A 17 5.32 12.10 -8.27
C ARG A 17 4.33 10.98 -8.52
N LEU A 18 4.81 9.88 -9.09
CA LEU A 18 4.06 8.63 -9.10
C LEU A 18 4.28 7.91 -7.77
N TYR A 19 3.27 7.95 -6.91
CA TYR A 19 3.27 7.22 -5.64
C TYR A 19 2.92 5.74 -5.85
N LEU A 20 3.65 4.89 -5.15
CA LEU A 20 3.49 3.43 -5.15
C LEU A 20 3.45 2.94 -3.69
N VAL A 21 2.83 1.78 -3.48
CA VAL A 21 2.77 1.15 -2.16
C VAL A 21 3.82 0.05 -2.10
N SER A 22 4.85 0.25 -1.28
CA SER A 22 5.88 -0.74 -1.01
C SER A 22 5.47 -1.56 0.23
N VAL A 23 5.34 -2.87 0.07
CA VAL A 23 4.86 -3.79 1.10
C VAL A 23 5.95 -4.81 1.44
N ILE A 24 6.23 -4.97 2.73
CA ILE A 24 7.09 -6.03 3.28
C ILE A 24 6.18 -7.01 4.00
N PHE A 25 6.11 -8.24 3.49
CA PHE A 25 5.31 -9.30 4.05
C PHE A 25 5.96 -9.93 5.29
N ALA A 26 5.16 -10.61 6.13
CA ALA A 26 5.68 -11.25 7.35
C ALA A 26 6.76 -12.33 7.07
N ASN A 27 6.77 -12.91 5.88
CA ASN A 27 7.81 -13.85 5.43
C ASN A 27 9.10 -13.16 4.94
N GLY A 28 9.17 -11.83 5.01
CA GLY A 28 10.31 -11.01 4.56
C GLY A 28 10.34 -10.72 3.07
N SER A 29 9.41 -11.23 2.26
CA SER A 29 9.33 -10.88 0.84
C SER A 29 8.80 -9.45 0.65
N HIS A 30 9.22 -8.83 -0.45
CA HIS A 30 8.94 -7.43 -0.75
C HIS A 30 8.25 -7.29 -2.10
N HIS A 31 7.18 -6.52 -2.15
CA HIS A 31 6.39 -6.28 -3.35
C HIS A 31 5.99 -4.80 -3.45
N ILE A 32 5.82 -4.32 -4.68
CA ILE A 32 5.37 -2.96 -4.98
C ILE A 32 4.03 -3.06 -5.70
N TYR A 33 3.05 -2.32 -5.22
CA TYR A 33 1.71 -2.22 -5.77
C TYR A 33 1.42 -0.79 -6.21
N ASP A 34 0.47 -0.65 -7.14
CA ASP A 34 -0.05 0.65 -7.52
C ASP A 34 -0.79 1.30 -6.34
N ASN A 35 -0.76 2.64 -6.27
CA ASN A 35 -1.51 3.38 -5.26
C ASN A 35 -2.97 3.54 -5.69
N ASP A 36 -3.70 2.44 -5.64
CA ASP A 36 -5.09 2.34 -6.10
C ASP A 36 -6.08 2.09 -4.94
N PRO A 37 -7.40 2.26 -5.18
CA PRO A 37 -8.42 1.97 -4.18
C PRO A 37 -8.60 0.48 -3.84
N VAL A 38 -8.01 -0.42 -4.63
CA VAL A 38 -8.12 -1.87 -4.42
C VAL A 38 -7.09 -2.39 -3.43
N SER A 39 -6.00 -1.64 -3.21
CA SER A 39 -4.96 -1.91 -2.23
C SER A 39 -5.27 -1.23 -0.88
N LYS A 40 -5.40 -2.03 0.19
CA LYS A 40 -5.81 -1.56 1.52
C LYS A 40 -4.94 -2.16 2.61
N ILE A 41 -4.76 -1.42 3.69
CA ILE A 41 -4.16 -1.93 4.94
C ILE A 41 -5.27 -2.02 5.98
N ARG A 42 -5.37 -3.17 6.65
CA ARG A 42 -6.32 -3.42 7.73
C ARG A 42 -5.56 -3.83 8.97
N TRP A 43 -5.95 -3.27 10.11
CA TRP A 43 -5.53 -3.76 11.42
C TRP A 43 -6.44 -4.91 11.84
N ASP A 44 -5.84 -6.00 12.32
CA ASP A 44 -6.56 -7.11 12.93
C ASP A 44 -6.32 -7.11 14.44
N GLU A 45 -7.34 -6.76 15.23
CA GLU A 45 -7.22 -6.65 16.69
C GLU A 45 -6.96 -8.01 17.36
N ALA A 46 -7.55 -9.09 16.84
CA ALA A 46 -7.44 -10.41 17.45
C ALA A 46 -6.02 -10.97 17.31
N LEU A 47 -5.38 -10.72 16.18
CA LEU A 47 -4.00 -11.14 15.91
C LEU A 47 -2.96 -10.08 16.26
N SER A 48 -3.39 -8.84 16.58
CA SER A 48 -2.51 -7.70 16.82
C SER A 48 -1.49 -7.49 15.69
N THR A 49 -1.94 -7.63 14.45
CA THR A 49 -1.10 -7.52 13.25
C THR A 49 -1.80 -6.78 12.12
N TYR A 50 -1.01 -6.25 11.18
CA TYR A 50 -1.52 -5.60 9.98
C TYR A 50 -1.60 -6.59 8.83
N PHE A 51 -2.67 -6.48 8.04
CA PHE A 51 -2.86 -7.20 6.80
C PHE A 51 -2.87 -6.24 5.61
N PHE A 52 -2.24 -6.66 4.52
CA PHE A 52 -2.45 -6.06 3.22
C PHE A 52 -3.52 -6.82 2.46
N LEU A 53 -4.49 -6.08 1.95
CA LEU A 53 -5.58 -6.59 1.13
C LEU A 53 -5.44 -6.00 -0.27
N HIS A 54 -5.52 -6.87 -1.27
CA HIS A 54 -5.59 -6.47 -2.67
C HIS A 54 -6.78 -7.18 -3.32
N GLU A 55 -7.74 -6.39 -3.82
CA GLU A 55 -9.02 -6.88 -4.31
C GLU A 55 -9.23 -6.42 -5.77
N PHE A 56 -8.85 -7.26 -6.72
CA PHE A 56 -8.98 -6.97 -8.15
C PHE A 56 -9.99 -7.95 -8.78
N ASP A 57 -11.06 -7.41 -9.34
CA ASP A 57 -12.21 -8.16 -9.85
C ASP A 57 -12.78 -9.16 -8.81
N SER A 58 -12.69 -10.46 -9.08
CA SER A 58 -13.16 -11.54 -8.21
C SER A 58 -12.05 -12.16 -7.36
N VAL A 59 -10.82 -11.63 -7.45
CA VAL A 59 -9.66 -12.13 -6.71
C VAL A 59 -9.41 -11.23 -5.51
N ARG A 60 -9.53 -11.80 -4.33
CA ARG A 60 -9.12 -11.16 -3.07
C ARG A 60 -7.90 -11.86 -2.51
N TYR A 61 -6.82 -11.11 -2.39
CA TYR A 61 -5.61 -11.50 -1.68
C TYR A 61 -5.55 -10.78 -0.33
N GLU A 62 -5.31 -11.51 0.74
CA GLU A 62 -5.13 -10.97 2.09
C GLU A 62 -3.97 -11.70 2.75
N THR A 63 -2.98 -10.94 3.22
CA THR A 63 -1.76 -11.50 3.81
C THR A 63 -1.20 -10.59 4.89
N GLU A 64 -0.52 -11.18 5.86
CA GLU A 64 0.10 -10.45 6.95
C GLU A 64 1.32 -9.65 6.45
N ILE A 65 1.43 -8.41 6.94
CA ILE A 65 2.53 -7.51 6.61
C ILE A 65 3.32 -7.12 7.85
N PHE A 66 4.63 -7.03 7.67
CA PHE A 66 5.51 -6.40 8.64
C PHE A 66 5.45 -4.87 8.52
N ALA A 67 5.45 -4.36 7.29
CA ALA A 67 5.38 -2.93 7.01
C ALA A 67 4.77 -2.64 5.64
N ALA A 68 4.15 -1.48 5.51
CA ALA A 68 3.79 -0.89 4.23
C ALA A 68 4.13 0.60 4.25
N THR A 69 4.75 1.08 3.18
CA THR A 69 5.28 2.44 3.10
C THR A 69 4.97 3.06 1.74
N CYS A 70 4.70 4.36 1.73
CA CYS A 70 4.61 5.11 0.49
C CYS A 70 5.98 5.37 -0.09
N THR A 71 6.17 4.92 -1.33
CA THR A 71 7.36 5.21 -2.13
C THR A 71 6.96 6.00 -3.35
N TYR A 72 7.92 6.65 -4.00
CA TYR A 72 7.66 7.35 -5.24
C TYR A 72 8.75 7.11 -6.26
N LYS A 73 8.37 7.10 -7.54
CA LYS A 73 9.31 7.12 -8.64
C LYS A 73 9.50 8.56 -9.10
N LYS A 74 10.77 8.98 -9.20
CA LYS A 74 11.13 10.24 -9.85
C LYS A 74 11.01 10.05 -11.36
N ALA A 75 10.27 10.93 -12.03
CA ALA A 75 10.22 11.00 -13.48
C ALA A 75 11.57 11.43 -14.05
#